data_AF-A0ABC8CIA1-F1
#
_entry.id   AF-A0ABC8CIA1-F1
#
_cell.length_a   1.000
_cell.length_b   1.000
_cell.length_c   1.000
_cell.angle_alpha   90.00
_cell.angle_beta   90.00
_cell.angle_gamma   90.00
#
_symmetry.space_group_name_H-M   'P 1'
#
loop_
_entity.id
_entity.type
_entity.pdbx_description
1 polymer ?
#
loop_
_entity_poly.entity_id
_entity_poly.type
_entity_poly.pdbx_seq_one_letter_code
_entity_poly.pdbx_strand_id
1 'polypeptide(L)'
;MGSGSRHALAIALAVVAAVALIGTLKLSGLFIALLVAGAMWLLASRRPDASEHSALRTSIDLSADDIRDVIAEYDDFCNSESTDSIADRTMYRPALLDLDCVDPTIEAFHYELGGAKRFLRRLETRVYRNDIETDELESLLKVTDERATELRETWLAARRAAHSLGTKYDRRPQENRELRRTESPKAPEDPEPPEDKA
;
A
#
# COMPACT_ATOMS: atom_id res chain seq x y z
N MET A 1 -15.77 6.12 -28.91
CA MET A 1 -16.87 5.33 -29.51
C MET A 1 -16.50 3.84 -29.42
N GLY A 2 -16.58 3.13 -28.30
CA GLY A 2 -17.52 3.15 -27.19
C GLY A 2 -18.11 1.74 -27.14
N SER A 3 -17.52 0.82 -26.36
CA SER A 3 -17.85 -0.62 -26.31
C SER A 3 -19.35 -0.92 -26.17
N GLY A 4 -20.12 0.02 -25.59
CA GLY A 4 -21.58 -0.03 -25.52
C GLY A 4 -22.30 -0.15 -26.86
N SER A 5 -21.78 0.43 -27.96
CA SER A 5 -22.42 0.31 -29.27
C SER A 5 -22.26 -1.09 -29.85
N ARG A 6 -21.12 -1.75 -29.63
CA ARG A 6 -20.85 -3.12 -30.09
C ARG A 6 -21.70 -4.14 -29.33
N HIS A 7 -21.89 -3.93 -28.02
CA HIS A 7 -22.78 -4.76 -27.22
C HIS A 7 -24.25 -4.57 -27.59
N ALA A 8 -24.69 -3.33 -27.81
CA ALA A 8 -26.06 -3.05 -28.27
C ALA A 8 -26.33 -3.69 -29.65
N LEU A 9 -25.37 -3.62 -30.58
CA LEU A 9 -25.47 -4.22 -31.91
C LEU A 9 -25.50 -5.76 -31.83
N ALA A 10 -24.68 -6.37 -30.99
CA ALA A 10 -24.67 -7.81 -30.77
C ALA A 10 -26.00 -8.31 -30.16
N ILE A 11 -26.55 -7.59 -29.18
CA ILE A 11 -27.85 -7.91 -28.58
C ILE A 11 -28.97 -7.76 -29.61
N ALA A 12 -28.98 -6.68 -30.39
CA ALA A 12 -29.96 -6.47 -31.44
C ALA A 12 -29.92 -7.59 -32.50
N LEU A 13 -28.72 -7.99 -32.94
CA LEU A 13 -28.54 -9.11 -33.87
C LEU A 13 -29.04 -10.44 -33.30
N ALA A 14 -28.74 -10.72 -32.03
CA ALA A 14 -29.20 -11.94 -31.36
C ALA A 14 -30.74 -11.99 -31.25
N VAL A 15 -31.37 -10.85 -30.91
CA VAL A 15 -32.83 -10.73 -30.84
C VAL A 15 -33.47 -10.93 -32.22
N VAL A 16 -32.93 -10.29 -33.25
CA VAL A 16 -33.43 -10.43 -34.64
C VAL A 16 -33.28 -11.87 -35.13
N ALA A 17 -32.15 -12.52 -34.85
CA ALA A 17 -31.93 -13.92 -35.20
C ALA A 17 -32.90 -14.86 -34.47
N ALA A 18 -33.17 -14.63 -33.17
CA ALA A 18 -34.12 -15.42 -32.39
C ALA A 18 -35.56 -15.26 -32.92
N VAL A 19 -35.99 -14.04 -33.23
CA VAL A 19 -37.32 -13.77 -33.80
C VAL A 19 -37.47 -14.41 -35.20
N ALA A 20 -36.44 -14.34 -36.03
CA ALA A 20 -36.43 -14.99 -37.35
C ALA A 20 -36.49 -16.53 -37.24
N LEU A 21 -35.79 -17.14 -36.28
CA LEU A 21 -35.82 -18.59 -36.03
C LEU A 21 -37.19 -19.07 -35.53
N ILE A 22 -37.82 -18.31 -34.62
CA ILE A 22 -39.16 -18.63 -34.09
C ILE A 22 -40.22 -18.52 -35.20
N GLY A 23 -40.12 -17.48 -36.04
CA GLY A 23 -41.07 -17.24 -37.13
C GLY A 23 -40.98 -18.24 -38.29
N THR A 24 -39.78 -18.76 -38.58
CA THR A 24 -39.55 -19.65 -39.74
C THR A 24 -39.66 -21.14 -39.40
N LEU A 25 -39.37 -21.58 -38.16
CA LEU A 25 -39.21 -23.01 -37.81
C LEU A 25 -40.18 -23.56 -36.74
N LYS A 26 -41.09 -22.77 -36.17
CA LYS A 26 -41.99 -23.17 -35.05
C LYS A 26 -41.21 -23.77 -33.85
N LEU A 27 -41.67 -24.89 -33.25
CA LEU A 27 -41.13 -25.49 -32.02
C LEU A 27 -39.62 -25.76 -32.10
N SER A 28 -39.12 -26.18 -33.26
CA SER A 28 -37.71 -26.51 -33.45
C SER A 28 -36.80 -25.28 -33.29
N GLY A 29 -37.27 -24.10 -33.68
CA GLY A 29 -36.52 -22.84 -33.53
C GLY A 29 -36.41 -22.38 -32.07
N LEU A 30 -37.44 -22.64 -31.26
CA LEU A 30 -37.42 -22.36 -29.83
C LEU A 30 -36.36 -23.18 -29.10
N PHE A 31 -36.24 -24.48 -29.41
CA PHE A 31 -35.21 -25.34 -28.83
C PHE A 31 -33.79 -24.86 -29.19
N ILE A 32 -33.56 -24.46 -30.44
CA ILE A 32 -32.26 -23.92 -30.87
C ILE A 32 -31.94 -22.61 -30.16
N ALA A 33 -32.91 -21.68 -30.07
CA ALA A 33 -32.71 -20.40 -29.40
C ALA A 33 -32.40 -20.58 -27.89
N LEU A 34 -33.08 -21.50 -27.22
CA LEU A 34 -32.85 -21.81 -25.80
C LEU A 34 -31.49 -22.47 -25.58
N LEU A 35 -31.06 -23.33 -26.50
CA LEU A 35 -29.73 -23.95 -26.47
C LEU A 35 -28.62 -22.92 -26.70
N VAL A 36 -28.79 -22.01 -27.67
CA VAL A 36 -27.85 -20.90 -27.90
C VAL A 36 -27.81 -19.96 -26.70
N ALA A 37 -28.95 -19.57 -26.14
CA ALA A 37 -29.01 -18.72 -24.95
C ALA A 37 -28.35 -19.40 -23.74
N GLY A 38 -28.59 -20.68 -23.53
CA GLY A 38 -27.95 -21.48 -22.48
C GLY A 38 -26.43 -21.59 -22.67
N ALA A 39 -25.97 -21.82 -23.91
CA ALA A 39 -24.54 -21.84 -24.24
C ALA A 39 -23.89 -20.47 -24.04
N MET A 40 -24.57 -19.39 -24.45
CA MET A 40 -24.09 -18.01 -24.29
C MET A 40 -24.05 -17.60 -22.82
N TRP A 41 -25.05 -18.01 -22.02
CA TRP A 41 -25.07 -17.86 -20.57
C TRP A 41 -23.92 -18.62 -19.92
N LEU A 42 -23.70 -19.89 -20.31
CA LEU A 42 -22.62 -20.73 -19.79
C LEU A 42 -21.23 -20.15 -20.13
N LEU A 43 -21.06 -19.62 -21.35
CA LEU A 43 -19.82 -18.93 -21.75
C LEU A 43 -19.61 -17.63 -20.97
N ALA A 44 -20.67 -16.84 -20.78
CA ALA A 44 -20.61 -15.59 -20.02
C ALA A 44 -20.35 -15.83 -18.51
N SER A 45 -20.84 -16.94 -17.96
CA SER A 45 -20.61 -17.31 -16.56
C SER A 45 -19.25 -17.98 -16.32
N ARG A 46 -18.52 -18.35 -17.38
CA ARG A 46 -17.11 -18.76 -17.33
C ARG A 46 -16.14 -17.64 -17.68
N ARG A 47 -16.51 -16.36 -17.53
CA ARG A 47 -15.63 -15.22 -17.81
C ARG A 47 -14.28 -15.38 -17.08
N PRO A 48 -13.16 -15.60 -17.80
CA PRO A 48 -11.84 -15.78 -17.22
C PRO A 48 -11.40 -14.57 -16.40
N ASP A 49 -11.73 -13.36 -16.88
CA ASP A 49 -11.35 -12.08 -16.27
C ASP A 49 -11.77 -11.98 -14.81
N ALA A 50 -12.95 -12.49 -14.44
CA ALA A 50 -13.41 -12.45 -13.05
C ALA A 50 -12.60 -13.39 -12.14
N SER A 51 -12.20 -14.56 -12.65
CA SER A 51 -11.35 -15.51 -11.93
C SER A 51 -9.91 -15.03 -11.81
N GLU A 52 -9.39 -14.41 -12.86
CA GLU A 52 -8.04 -13.85 -12.90
C GLU A 52 -7.91 -12.63 -12.00
N HIS A 53 -8.88 -11.70 -12.03
CA HIS A 53 -8.94 -10.57 -11.10
C HIS A 53 -9.00 -11.05 -9.66
N SER A 54 -9.79 -12.08 -9.37
CA SER A 54 -9.84 -12.65 -8.02
C SER A 54 -8.50 -13.24 -7.60
N ALA A 55 -7.78 -13.93 -8.50
CA ALA A 55 -6.47 -14.48 -8.21
C ALA A 55 -5.44 -13.38 -7.97
N LEU A 56 -5.39 -12.36 -8.82
CA LEU A 56 -4.48 -11.21 -8.68
C LEU A 56 -4.74 -10.43 -7.39
N ARG A 57 -6.01 -10.20 -7.03
CA ARG A 57 -6.36 -9.54 -5.76
C ARG A 57 -5.84 -10.33 -4.55
N THR A 58 -6.04 -11.66 -4.55
CA THR A 58 -5.50 -12.52 -3.49
C THR A 58 -3.97 -12.45 -3.42
N SER A 59 -3.28 -12.46 -4.56
CA SER A 59 -1.82 -12.31 -4.60
C SER A 59 -1.37 -10.96 -4.05
N ILE A 60 -2.06 -9.87 -4.41
CA ILE A 60 -1.77 -8.54 -3.89
C ILE A 60 -1.98 -8.48 -2.38
N ASP A 61 -3.06 -9.07 -1.88
CA ASP A 61 -3.36 -9.10 -0.45
C ASP A 61 -2.29 -9.87 0.33
N LEU A 62 -1.81 -11.00 -0.21
CA LEU A 62 -0.71 -11.77 0.38
C LEU A 62 0.58 -10.95 0.44
N SER A 63 0.96 -10.27 -0.64
CA SER A 63 2.14 -9.40 -0.65
C SER A 63 1.97 -8.16 0.23
N ALA A 64 0.73 -7.68 0.41
CA ALA A 64 0.42 -6.62 1.35
C ALA A 64 0.53 -7.11 2.80
N ASP A 65 0.22 -8.38 3.09
CA ASP A 65 0.43 -8.99 4.40
C ASP A 65 1.91 -9.03 4.75
N ASP A 66 2.81 -9.35 3.82
CA ASP A 66 4.26 -9.25 4.02
C ASP A 66 4.70 -7.85 4.51
N ILE A 67 4.08 -6.78 3.98
CA ILE A 67 4.33 -5.40 4.44
C ILE A 67 3.78 -5.20 5.86
N ARG A 68 2.56 -5.68 6.13
CA ARG A 68 1.92 -5.57 7.44
C ARG A 68 2.72 -6.31 8.52
N ASP A 69 3.30 -7.45 8.18
CA ASP A 69 4.11 -8.25 9.10
C ASP A 69 5.37 -7.50 9.54
N VAL A 70 6.09 -6.84 8.62
CA VAL A 70 7.25 -6.02 9.00
C VAL A 70 6.84 -4.82 9.86
N ILE A 71 5.71 -4.18 9.53
CA ILE A 71 5.16 -3.09 10.34
C ILE A 71 4.82 -3.59 11.75
N ALA A 72 4.21 -4.77 11.86
CA ALA A 72 3.84 -5.39 13.13
C ALA A 72 5.08 -5.82 13.93
N GLU A 73 6.12 -6.37 13.30
CA GLU A 73 7.37 -6.71 13.96
C GLU A 73 8.06 -5.47 14.54
N TYR A 74 8.05 -4.35 13.80
CA TYR A 74 8.56 -3.08 14.31
C TYR A 74 7.70 -2.53 15.45
N ASP A 75 6.37 -2.62 15.35
CA ASP A 75 5.46 -2.18 16.41
C ASP A 75 5.62 -3.00 17.69
N ASP A 76 5.75 -4.33 17.56
CA ASP A 76 6.04 -5.23 18.68
C ASP A 76 7.41 -4.89 19.30
N PHE A 77 8.44 -4.68 18.50
CA PHE A 77 9.73 -4.20 18.99
C PHE A 77 9.60 -2.90 19.82
N CYS A 78 8.78 -1.95 19.37
CA CYS A 78 8.57 -0.68 20.05
C CYS A 78 7.76 -0.82 21.35
N ASN A 79 6.66 -1.57 21.30
CA ASN A 79 5.59 -1.51 22.29
C ASN A 79 5.45 -2.74 23.17
N SER A 80 6.05 -3.88 22.79
CA SER A 80 5.90 -5.14 23.52
C SER A 80 6.40 -5.02 24.96
N GLU A 81 5.65 -5.63 25.88
CA GLU A 81 6.00 -5.71 27.30
C GLU A 81 6.85 -6.94 27.63
N SER A 82 7.20 -7.74 26.62
CA SER A 82 8.04 -8.92 26.83
C SER A 82 9.43 -8.51 27.33
N THR A 83 9.99 -9.31 28.24
CA THR A 83 11.34 -9.08 28.78
C THR A 83 12.39 -9.04 27.68
N ASP A 84 12.21 -9.86 26.65
CA ASP A 84 13.13 -9.96 25.52
C ASP A 84 13.06 -8.70 24.65
N SER A 85 11.86 -8.21 24.31
CA SER A 85 11.69 -6.97 23.53
C SER A 85 12.18 -5.74 24.30
N ILE A 86 11.98 -5.71 25.63
CA ILE A 86 12.52 -4.65 26.50
C ILE A 86 14.06 -4.69 26.50
N ALA A 87 14.66 -5.86 26.71
CA ALA A 87 16.12 -6.00 26.65
C ALA A 87 16.64 -5.61 25.26
N ASP A 88 15.92 -5.98 24.21
CA ASP A 88 16.27 -5.69 22.84
C ASP A 88 16.33 -4.20 22.54
N ARG A 89 15.27 -3.47 22.87
CA ARG A 89 15.20 -2.03 22.61
C ARG A 89 16.03 -1.18 23.58
N THR A 90 16.47 -1.73 24.71
CA THR A 90 17.26 -0.98 25.70
C THR A 90 18.76 -1.29 25.63
N MET A 91 19.13 -2.56 25.48
CA MET A 91 20.53 -3.01 25.54
C MET A 91 21.13 -3.29 24.17
N TYR A 92 20.37 -3.86 23.24
CA TYR A 92 20.94 -4.34 21.98
C TYR A 92 20.76 -3.35 20.83
N ARG A 93 19.56 -2.78 20.67
CA ARG A 93 19.18 -1.98 19.50
C ARG A 93 18.43 -0.69 19.86
N PRO A 94 18.90 0.12 20.83
CA PRO A 94 18.22 1.36 21.21
C PRO A 94 18.13 2.40 20.08
N ALA A 95 19.05 2.37 19.11
CA ALA A 95 19.06 3.29 17.96
C ALA A 95 17.82 3.19 17.05
N LEU A 96 17.12 2.05 17.00
CA LEU A 96 15.89 1.89 16.20
C LEU A 96 14.68 2.65 16.75
N LEU A 97 14.74 3.06 18.03
CA LEU A 97 13.70 3.89 18.63
C LEU A 97 13.97 5.39 18.44
N ASP A 98 15.18 5.75 18.02
CA ASP A 98 15.59 7.12 17.83
C ASP A 98 15.32 7.55 16.38
N LEU A 99 14.22 8.26 16.17
CA LEU A 99 13.81 8.76 14.86
C LEU A 99 14.80 9.78 14.28
N ASP A 100 15.67 10.35 15.11
CA ASP A 100 16.69 11.34 14.74
C ASP A 100 18.09 10.70 14.72
N CYS A 101 18.19 9.37 14.62
CA CYS A 101 19.45 8.66 14.48
C CYS A 101 20.16 9.07 13.18
N VAL A 102 21.46 9.36 13.27
CA VAL A 102 22.30 9.82 12.14
C VAL A 102 22.76 8.65 11.25
N ASP A 103 22.47 7.40 11.62
CA ASP A 103 22.82 6.24 10.80
C ASP A 103 21.93 6.17 9.55
N PRO A 104 22.50 6.21 8.33
CA PRO A 104 21.73 6.28 7.10
C PRO A 104 20.88 5.02 6.86
N THR A 105 21.25 3.88 7.42
CA THR A 105 20.50 2.62 7.28
C THR A 105 19.23 2.66 8.13
N ILE A 106 19.34 3.18 9.35
CA ILE A 106 18.20 3.33 10.26
C ILE A 106 17.25 4.41 9.74
N GLU A 107 17.78 5.54 9.27
CA GLU A 107 17.00 6.60 8.63
C GLU A 107 16.23 6.08 7.40
N ALA A 108 16.90 5.33 6.52
CA ALA A 108 16.27 4.74 5.33
C ALA A 108 15.10 3.81 5.70
N PHE A 109 15.25 2.99 6.75
CA PHE A 109 14.16 2.14 7.22
C PHE A 109 12.96 2.97 7.71
N HIS A 110 13.17 4.02 8.51
CA HIS A 110 12.05 4.87 8.96
C HIS A 110 11.35 5.58 7.81
N TYR A 111 12.11 6.00 6.80
CA TYR A 111 11.57 6.57 5.57
C TYR A 111 10.68 5.56 4.82
N GLU A 112 11.18 4.35 4.57
CA GLU A 112 10.43 3.29 3.89
C GLU A 112 9.22 2.82 4.70
N LEU A 113 9.34 2.70 6.03
CA LEU A 113 8.24 2.38 6.92
C LEU A 113 7.09 3.39 6.78
N GLY A 114 7.41 4.69 6.77
CA GLY A 114 6.43 5.75 6.53
C GLY A 114 5.84 5.72 5.12
N GLY A 115 6.63 5.35 4.11
CA GLY A 115 6.20 5.10 2.74
C GLY A 115 5.20 3.95 2.64
N ALA A 116 5.54 2.80 3.21
CA ALA A 116 4.77 1.56 3.23
C ALA A 116 3.40 1.73 3.92
N LYS A 117 3.37 2.37 5.10
CA LYS A 117 2.09 2.69 5.79
C LYS A 117 1.15 3.52 4.91
N ARG A 118 1.69 4.53 4.21
CA ARG A 118 0.92 5.37 3.28
C ARG A 118 0.49 4.60 2.03
N PHE A 119 1.31 3.68 1.55
CA PHE A 119 1.00 2.82 0.42
C PHE A 119 -0.17 1.88 0.75
N LEU A 120 -0.09 1.11 1.84
CA LEU A 120 -1.15 0.19 2.28
C LEU A 120 -2.51 0.88 2.41
N ARG A 121 -2.56 2.06 3.04
CA ARG A 121 -3.80 2.84 3.18
C ARG A 121 -4.48 3.17 1.85
N ARG A 122 -3.71 3.28 0.75
CA ARG A 122 -4.24 3.59 -0.58
C ARG A 122 -4.41 2.36 -1.46
N LEU A 123 -3.79 1.23 -1.09
CA LEU A 123 -3.79 0.02 -1.89
C LEU A 123 -5.19 -0.57 -1.98
N GLU A 124 -5.88 -0.72 -0.84
CA GLU A 124 -7.22 -1.29 -0.76
C GLU A 124 -8.20 -0.60 -1.73
N THR A 125 -8.22 0.74 -1.74
CA THR A 125 -9.11 1.49 -2.64
C THR A 125 -8.82 1.26 -4.12
N ARG A 126 -7.56 1.00 -4.49
CA ARG A 126 -7.18 0.74 -5.89
C ARG A 126 -7.48 -0.68 -6.31
N VAL A 127 -7.16 -1.65 -5.46
CA VAL A 127 -7.31 -3.10 -5.73
C VAL A 127 -8.77 -3.49 -5.92
N TYR A 128 -9.66 -2.90 -5.12
CA TYR A 128 -11.10 -3.20 -5.12
C TYR A 128 -11.93 -2.27 -5.99
N ARG A 129 -11.28 -1.48 -6.86
CA ARG A 129 -11.96 -0.64 -7.84
C ARG A 129 -12.67 -1.52 -8.89
N ASN A 130 -13.93 -1.20 -9.22
CA ASN A 130 -14.78 -2.03 -10.09
C ASN A 130 -14.37 -2.03 -11.57
N ASP A 131 -13.68 -0.99 -12.03
CA ASP A 131 -13.25 -0.80 -13.43
C ASP A 131 -11.75 -0.99 -13.63
N ILE A 132 -11.07 -1.66 -12.68
CA ILE A 132 -9.63 -1.94 -12.81
C ILE A 132 -9.37 -2.96 -13.91
N GLU A 133 -8.38 -2.68 -14.76
CA GLU A 133 -7.94 -3.61 -15.81
C GLU A 133 -6.96 -4.66 -15.24
N THR A 134 -6.84 -5.81 -15.92
CA THR A 134 -5.92 -6.88 -15.49
C THR A 134 -4.46 -6.39 -15.43
N ASP A 135 -4.01 -5.66 -16.45
CA ASP A 135 -2.66 -5.08 -16.49
C ASP A 135 -2.40 -4.10 -15.34
N GLU A 136 -3.42 -3.36 -14.90
CA GLU A 136 -3.32 -2.48 -13.72
C GLU A 136 -3.18 -3.29 -12.43
N LEU A 137 -3.90 -4.40 -12.28
CA LEU A 137 -3.74 -5.32 -11.15
C LEU A 137 -2.36 -5.98 -11.13
N GLU A 138 -1.84 -6.43 -12.28
CA GLU A 138 -0.49 -6.98 -12.37
C GLU A 138 0.57 -5.93 -12.01
N SER A 139 0.40 -4.69 -12.47
CA SER A 139 1.28 -3.58 -12.09
C SER A 139 1.21 -3.31 -10.59
N LEU A 140 0.02 -3.33 -9.98
CA LEU A 140 -0.14 -3.17 -8.53
C LEU A 140 0.50 -4.32 -7.76
N LEU A 141 0.38 -5.57 -8.23
CA LEU A 141 1.04 -6.72 -7.64
C LEU A 141 2.55 -6.53 -7.62
N LYS A 142 3.13 -6.24 -8.79
CA LYS A 142 4.58 -6.01 -8.92
C LYS A 142 5.08 -4.92 -7.97
N VAL A 143 4.40 -3.78 -7.92
CA VAL A 143 4.78 -2.68 -7.02
C VAL A 143 4.62 -3.11 -5.55
N THR A 144 3.61 -3.91 -5.21
CA THR A 144 3.41 -4.41 -3.85
C THR A 144 4.55 -5.35 -3.45
N ASP A 145 4.95 -6.28 -4.33
CA ASP A 145 6.07 -7.21 -4.13
C ASP A 145 7.41 -6.48 -3.94
N GLU A 146 7.67 -5.48 -4.79
CA GLU A 146 8.88 -4.66 -4.70
C GLU A 146 8.94 -3.93 -3.35
N ARG A 147 7.81 -3.34 -2.92
CA ARG A 147 7.73 -2.62 -1.63
C ARG A 147 7.84 -3.53 -0.42
N ALA A 148 7.25 -4.72 -0.47
CA ALA A 148 7.39 -5.73 0.57
C ALA A 148 8.86 -6.13 0.73
N THR A 149 9.53 -6.38 -0.40
CA THR A 149 10.95 -6.74 -0.43
C THR A 149 11.84 -5.62 0.11
N GLU A 150 11.68 -4.40 -0.41
CA GLU A 150 12.47 -3.23 -0.01
C GLU A 150 12.30 -2.91 1.49
N LEU A 151 11.07 -2.96 2.01
CA LEU A 151 10.81 -2.74 3.43
C LEU A 151 11.46 -3.84 4.29
N ARG A 152 11.37 -5.10 3.88
CA ARG A 152 11.97 -6.22 4.61
C ARG A 152 13.49 -6.13 4.63
N GLU A 153 14.12 -5.80 3.51
CA GLU A 153 15.57 -5.65 3.40
C GLU A 153 16.08 -4.49 4.26
N THR A 154 15.43 -3.33 4.17
CA THR A 154 15.78 -2.15 4.98
C THR A 154 15.58 -2.40 6.47
N TRP A 155 14.52 -3.12 6.86
CA TRP A 155 14.31 -3.53 8.26
C TRP A 155 15.43 -4.41 8.81
N LEU A 156 15.82 -5.46 8.07
CA LEU A 156 16.91 -6.35 8.48
C LEU A 156 18.26 -5.61 8.51
N ALA A 157 18.50 -4.71 7.55
CA ALA A 157 19.69 -3.88 7.53
C ALA A 157 19.75 -2.94 8.73
N ALA A 158 18.64 -2.26 9.05
CA ALA A 158 18.53 -1.36 10.19
C ALA A 158 18.71 -2.09 11.53
N ARG A 159 18.14 -3.30 11.69
CA ARG A 159 18.39 -4.13 12.89
C ARG A 159 19.86 -4.48 13.08
N ARG A 160 20.57 -4.82 12.00
CA ARG A 160 22.01 -5.11 12.05
C ARG A 160 22.83 -3.87 12.38
N ALA A 161 22.51 -2.72 11.77
CA ALA A 161 23.16 -1.44 12.04
C ALA A 161 22.93 -1.00 13.50
N ALA A 162 21.69 -1.07 13.99
CA ALA A 162 21.40 -0.73 15.37
C ALA A 162 22.11 -1.65 16.38
N HIS A 163 22.25 -2.93 16.04
CA HIS A 163 22.99 -3.87 16.88
C HIS A 163 24.50 -3.59 16.88
N SER A 164 25.08 -3.21 15.74
CA SER A 164 26.52 -2.88 15.66
C SER A 164 26.84 -1.59 16.42
N LEU A 165 25.90 -0.65 16.42
CA LEU A 165 25.95 0.58 17.21
C LEU A 165 25.77 0.32 18.72
N GLY A 166 24.88 -0.61 19.09
CA GLY A 166 24.60 -0.98 20.48
C GLY A 166 24.17 0.22 21.33
N THR A 167 24.54 0.24 22.61
CA THR A 167 24.26 1.37 23.52
C THR A 167 25.20 2.57 23.34
N LYS A 168 26.22 2.45 22.48
CA LYS A 168 27.28 3.46 22.30
C LYS A 168 27.00 4.44 21.17
N TYR A 169 25.84 4.31 20.51
CA TYR A 169 25.43 5.22 19.46
C TYR A 169 25.25 6.63 20.06
N ASP A 170 25.90 7.61 19.43
CA ASP A 170 26.05 8.93 20.04
C ASP A 170 24.72 9.67 19.97
N ARG A 171 23.97 9.71 21.09
CA ARG A 171 22.79 10.57 21.24
C ARG A 171 23.17 12.06 21.34
N ARG A 172 24.44 12.37 21.61
CA ARG A 172 24.95 13.74 21.92
C ARG A 172 24.91 14.77 20.78
N PRO A 173 24.90 14.45 19.48
CA PRO A 173 24.69 15.45 18.43
C PRO A 173 23.34 16.18 18.60
N GLN A 174 22.34 15.52 19.20
CA GLN A 174 21.00 16.06 19.43
C GLN A 174 20.96 17.05 20.61
N GLU A 175 21.55 16.69 21.76
CA GLU A 175 21.66 17.57 22.93
C GLU A 175 22.38 18.89 22.57
N ASN A 176 23.45 18.82 21.79
CA ASN A 176 24.16 20.01 21.31
C ASN A 176 23.37 20.85 20.30
N ARG A 177 22.47 20.26 19.50
CA ARG A 177 21.63 20.99 18.54
C ARG A 177 20.46 21.69 19.24
N GLU A 178 19.88 21.06 20.25
CA GLU A 178 18.85 21.65 21.09
C GLU A 178 19.42 22.76 21.98
N LEU A 179 20.59 22.55 22.61
CA LEU A 179 21.31 23.58 23.35
C LEU A 179 21.64 24.80 22.48
N ARG A 180 22.07 24.60 21.22
CA ARG A 180 22.29 25.70 20.27
C ARG A 180 21.00 26.40 19.83
N ARG A 181 19.86 25.70 19.81
CA ARG A 181 18.56 26.30 19.51
C ARG A 181 18.05 27.14 20.69
N THR A 182 18.26 26.68 21.92
CA THR A 182 17.90 27.43 23.14
C THR A 182 18.87 28.57 23.46
N GLU A 183 20.12 28.50 22.99
CA GLU A 183 21.11 29.60 23.05
C GLU A 183 20.95 30.65 21.93
N SER A 184 19.93 30.57 21.06
CA SER A 184 19.67 31.68 20.13
C SER A 184 19.48 32.99 20.91
N PRO A 185 20.18 34.08 20.55
CA PRO A 185 20.21 35.29 21.37
C PRO A 185 18.79 35.85 21.50
N LYS A 186 18.36 36.08 22.75
CA LYS A 186 17.21 36.95 23.05
C LYS A 186 17.41 38.25 22.26
N ALA A 187 16.47 38.56 21.37
CA ALA A 187 16.50 39.77 20.56
C ALA A 187 16.73 41.00 21.47
N PRO A 188 17.51 42.01 21.04
CA PRO A 188 17.79 43.16 21.88
C PRO A 188 16.47 43.84 22.25
N GLU A 189 16.33 44.06 23.56
CA GLU A 189 15.22 44.78 24.19
C GLU A 189 15.16 46.19 23.57
N ASP A 190 14.01 46.55 23.00
CA ASP A 190 13.77 47.87 22.38
C ASP A 190 14.08 49.00 23.38
N PRO A 191 14.70 50.12 22.96
CA PRO A 191 15.04 51.20 23.87
C PRO A 191 13.78 51.94 24.34
N GLU A 192 13.71 52.22 25.65
CA GLU A 192 12.66 53.04 26.27
C GLU A 192 12.46 54.39 25.54
N PRO A 193 11.21 54.87 25.41
CA PRO A 193 10.93 56.17 24.83
C PRO A 193 11.35 57.28 25.80
N PRO A 194 11.81 58.45 25.32
CA PRO A 194 12.35 59.49 26.17
C PRO A 194 11.27 60.12 27.05
N GLU A 195 11.58 60.26 28.35
CA GLU A 195 10.81 61.06 29.30
C GLU A 195 10.69 62.51 28.82
N ASP A 196 9.45 62.92 28.55
CA ASP A 196 9.07 64.29 28.26
C ASP A 196 9.15 65.11 29.57
N LYS A 197 10.13 66.02 29.67
CA LYS A 197 10.22 66.98 30.78
C LYS A 197 9.66 68.33 30.34
N ALA A 198 8.60 68.72 31.05
CA ALA A 198 8.00 70.06 31.05
C ALA A 198 8.98 71.16 31.51
#